data_AF-A0A3N5WG07-F1
#
_entry.id   AF-A0A3N5WG07-F1
#
_cell.length_a   1.000
_cell.length_b   1.000
_cell.length_c   1.000
_cell.angle_alpha   90.00
_cell.angle_beta   90.00
_cell.angle_gamma   90.00
#
_symmetry.space_group_name_H-M   'P 1'
#
loop_
_entity.id
_entity.type
_entity.pdbx_description
1 polymer ?
#
loop_
_entity_poly.entity_id
_entity_poly.type
_entity_poly.pdbx_seq_one_letter_code
_entity_poly.pdbx_strand_id
1 'polypeptide(L)'
;MRALILEADPEMTEEWKWRNPVWSHHGIVCTGEAYTKVVKLTFARGAAIPDPSRLFTSSLEGQTRRAIDIHEGEKVDARAFKALVKAAVARNGPPARKAGPIQARQGEKVAVLLSGGNPQIAKADGDAPVLAYIAAMPGWKRDIGTRLDALIVRHVPHVRKAVKWNSPFYGIEGRGWFLSFHVYTRYVKVAFFRGTSLRPVPPGGTGKEARWIDIHEDDLDEARMAAWVKQAAALPGWGS
;
A
#
# COMPACT_ATOMS: atom_id res chain seq x y z
N MET A 1 7.43 24.10 11.88
CA MET A 1 6.92 22.73 12.13
C MET A 1 8.01 21.69 12.35
N ARG A 2 8.91 21.46 11.39
CA ARG A 2 10.03 20.49 11.52
C ARG A 2 10.73 20.51 12.89
N ALA A 3 11.17 21.68 13.36
CA ALA A 3 11.82 21.82 14.66
C ALA A 3 10.98 21.28 15.82
N LEU A 4 9.68 21.62 15.86
CA LEU A 4 8.77 21.13 16.91
C LEU A 4 8.57 19.60 16.85
N ILE A 5 8.61 18.99 15.66
CA ILE A 5 8.49 17.53 15.50
C ILE A 5 9.73 16.84 16.09
N LEU A 6 10.93 17.33 15.78
CA LEU A 6 12.19 16.78 16.30
C LEU A 6 12.38 17.06 17.79
N GLU A 7 11.87 18.18 18.30
CA GLU A 7 11.84 18.47 19.74
C GLU A 7 10.85 17.59 20.52
N ALA A 8 9.75 17.17 19.88
CA ALA A 8 8.76 16.32 20.54
C ALA A 8 9.33 14.94 20.86
N ASP A 9 10.28 14.46 20.05
CA ASP A 9 10.86 13.14 20.11
C ASP A 9 12.28 13.15 19.52
N PRO A 10 13.33 13.13 20.37
CA PRO A 10 14.72 13.13 19.92
C PRO A 10 15.15 11.90 19.12
N GLU A 11 14.40 10.80 19.19
CA GLU A 11 14.67 9.57 18.42
C GLU A 11 13.95 9.55 17.06
N MET A 12 13.25 10.64 16.72
CA MET A 12 12.52 10.76 15.46
C MET A 12 13.47 10.65 14.26
N THR A 13 13.19 9.71 13.37
CA THR A 13 13.86 9.57 12.09
C THR A 13 13.19 10.47 11.05
N GLU A 14 13.97 11.37 10.45
CA GLU A 14 13.53 12.24 9.36
C GLU A 14 14.05 11.72 8.02
N GLU A 15 13.15 11.51 7.07
CA GLU A 15 13.47 11.04 5.73
C GLU A 15 12.76 11.89 4.67
N TRP A 16 13.30 11.90 3.45
CA TRP A 16 12.64 12.49 2.30
C TRP A 16 12.03 11.38 1.44
N LYS A 17 10.70 11.25 1.46
CA LYS A 17 9.96 10.22 0.71
C LYS A 17 8.83 10.87 -0.08
N TRP A 18 8.63 10.41 -1.32
CA TRP A 18 7.53 10.90 -2.17
C TRP A 18 7.50 12.42 -2.37
N ARG A 19 8.68 13.06 -2.41
CA ARG A 19 8.86 14.53 -2.48
C ARG A 19 8.39 15.31 -1.26
N ASN A 20 8.16 14.62 -0.15
CA ASN A 20 7.71 15.19 1.11
C ASN A 20 8.67 14.78 2.25
N PRO A 21 8.86 15.63 3.27
CA PRO A 21 9.43 15.19 4.53
C PRO A 21 8.50 14.17 5.20
N VAL A 22 9.10 13.11 5.73
CA VAL A 22 8.42 12.06 6.49
C VAL A 22 9.15 11.87 7.81
N TRP A 23 8.39 11.91 8.90
CA TRP A 23 8.90 11.67 10.25
C TRP A 23 8.39 10.34 10.76
N SER A 24 9.28 9.53 11.31
CA SER A 24 8.97 8.18 11.77
C SER A 24 9.68 7.82 13.06
N HIS A 25 8.99 7.08 13.93
CA HIS A 25 9.55 6.40 15.09
C HIS A 25 8.73 5.12 15.26
N HIS A 26 9.37 3.98 14.96
CA HIS A 26 8.72 2.65 14.92
C HIS A 26 7.51 2.53 13.99
N GLY A 27 7.46 3.41 12.98
CA GLY A 27 6.35 3.58 12.05
C GLY A 27 6.27 5.03 11.61
N ILE A 28 5.55 5.32 10.51
CA ILE A 28 5.35 6.71 10.09
C ILE A 28 4.51 7.42 11.15
N VAL A 29 5.01 8.53 11.66
CA VAL A 29 4.30 9.43 12.57
C VAL A 29 3.46 10.40 11.75
N CYS A 30 4.12 11.19 10.90
CA CYS A 30 3.44 12.10 10.00
C CYS A 30 4.26 12.41 8.74
N THR A 31 3.57 12.86 7.69
CA THR A 31 4.15 13.45 6.49
C THR A 31 3.92 14.96 6.48
N GLY A 32 4.82 15.71 5.87
CA GLY A 32 4.63 17.14 5.63
C GLY A 32 4.46 17.42 4.15
N GLU A 33 3.42 18.15 3.79
CA GLU A 33 3.09 18.51 2.41
C GLU A 33 2.92 20.03 2.33
N ALA A 34 3.53 20.66 1.32
CA ALA A 34 3.36 22.09 1.07
C ALA A 34 2.37 22.30 -0.09
N TYR A 35 1.25 22.96 0.19
CA TYR A 35 0.27 23.40 -0.78
C TYR A 35 0.30 24.92 -0.90
N THR A 36 -0.31 25.47 -1.95
CA THR A 36 -0.31 26.92 -2.23
C THR A 36 -0.80 27.78 -1.06
N LYS A 37 -1.69 27.26 -0.21
CA LYS A 37 -2.30 28.02 0.91
C LYS A 37 -2.00 27.46 2.30
N VAL A 38 -1.50 26.23 2.38
CA VAL A 38 -1.34 25.51 3.66
C VAL A 38 -0.12 24.61 3.64
N VAL A 39 0.51 24.48 4.80
CA VAL A 39 1.37 23.34 5.11
C VAL A 39 0.51 22.29 5.79
N LYS A 40 0.38 21.12 5.16
CA LYS A 40 -0.40 20.00 5.68
C LYS A 40 0.50 19.02 6.40
N LEU A 41 0.15 18.66 7.62
CA LEU A 41 0.75 17.55 8.35
C LEU A 41 -0.25 16.41 8.47
N THR A 42 0.00 15.31 7.77
CA THR A 42 -0.89 14.13 7.78
C THR A 42 -0.35 13.08 8.75
N PHE A 43 -1.11 12.76 9.80
CA PHE A 43 -0.72 11.75 10.79
C PHE A 43 -1.21 10.36 10.37
N ALA A 44 -0.29 9.41 10.24
CA ALA A 44 -0.58 8.09 9.64
C ALA A 44 -1.64 7.29 10.41
N ARG A 45 -1.67 7.44 11.74
CA ARG A 45 -2.67 6.85 12.64
C ARG A 45 -3.54 7.92 13.31
N GLY A 46 -3.75 9.05 12.62
CA GLY A 46 -4.43 10.24 13.13
C GLY A 46 -5.75 9.96 13.83
N ALA A 47 -6.59 9.05 13.33
CA ALA A 47 -7.89 8.72 13.93
C ALA A 47 -7.79 8.12 15.35
N ALA A 48 -6.67 7.44 15.65
CA ALA A 48 -6.45 6.82 16.95
C ALA A 48 -5.74 7.74 17.98
N ILE A 49 -5.29 8.93 17.56
CA ILE A 49 -4.52 9.84 18.43
C ILE A 49 -5.50 10.71 19.26
N PRO A 50 -5.40 10.76 20.60
CA PRO A 50 -6.18 11.72 21.38
C PRO A 50 -5.85 13.16 20.96
N ASP A 51 -6.87 13.98 20.69
CA ASP A 51 -6.71 15.38 20.26
C ASP A 51 -7.59 16.33 21.10
N PRO A 52 -7.27 16.51 22.40
CA PRO A 52 -8.07 17.34 23.30
C PRO A 52 -8.04 18.84 22.94
N SER A 53 -6.97 19.30 22.28
CA SER A 53 -6.81 20.67 21.79
C SER A 53 -7.45 20.89 20.42
N ARG A 54 -8.04 19.85 19.80
CA ARG A 54 -8.70 19.90 18.49
C ARG A 54 -7.81 20.49 17.39
N LEU A 55 -6.56 20.04 17.34
CA LEU A 55 -5.58 20.48 16.35
C LEU A 55 -5.83 19.91 14.96
N PHE A 56 -6.49 18.74 14.84
CA PHE A 56 -6.85 18.22 13.53
C PHE A 56 -7.93 19.10 12.89
N THR A 57 -7.64 19.61 11.69
CA THR A 57 -8.55 20.47 10.91
C THR A 57 -9.02 19.81 9.62
N SER A 58 -8.43 18.68 9.25
CA SER A 58 -8.60 18.05 7.95
C SER A 58 -8.65 16.53 8.07
N SER A 59 -9.32 15.88 7.11
CA SER A 59 -9.55 14.43 7.09
C SER A 59 -10.22 13.88 8.37
N LEU A 60 -11.13 14.65 8.98
CA LEU A 60 -11.71 14.33 10.30
C LEU A 60 -12.62 13.11 10.30
N GLU A 61 -13.24 12.80 9.16
CA GLU A 61 -14.10 11.62 8.97
C GLU A 61 -13.31 10.37 8.57
N GLY A 62 -11.98 10.48 8.40
CA GLY A 62 -11.11 9.38 8.04
C GLY A 62 -10.97 8.35 9.18
N GLN A 63 -11.07 7.06 8.83
CA GLN A 63 -10.96 5.96 9.80
C GLN A 63 -9.52 5.69 10.29
N THR A 64 -8.52 6.18 9.54
CA THR A 64 -7.10 5.87 9.82
C THR A 64 -6.28 7.13 10.05
N ARG A 65 -6.39 8.10 9.13
CA ARG A 65 -5.57 9.33 9.11
C ARG A 65 -6.40 10.55 9.48
N ARG A 66 -5.72 11.51 10.10
CA ARG A 66 -6.21 12.89 10.28
C ARG A 66 -5.06 13.85 9.98
N ALA A 67 -5.39 15.06 9.56
CA ALA A 67 -4.40 16.03 9.14
C ALA A 67 -4.63 17.40 9.78
N ILE A 68 -3.54 18.15 9.90
CA ILE A 68 -3.53 19.55 10.29
C ILE A 68 -3.17 20.34 9.05
N ASP A 69 -4.09 21.18 8.58
CA ASP A 69 -3.82 22.19 7.57
C ASP A 69 -3.43 23.48 8.30
N ILE A 70 -2.17 23.93 8.13
CA ILE A 70 -1.61 25.11 8.79
C ILE A 70 -1.48 26.22 7.77
N HIS A 71 -2.13 27.35 8.01
CA HIS A 71 -2.07 28.50 7.11
C HIS A 71 -0.83 29.36 7.34
N GLU A 72 -0.44 30.13 6.33
CA GLU A 72 0.62 31.13 6.47
C GLU A 72 0.26 32.15 7.58
N GLY A 73 1.20 32.40 8.49
CA GLY A 73 1.00 33.30 9.63
C GLY A 73 0.22 32.70 10.81
N GLU A 74 -0.28 31.47 10.70
CA GLU A 74 -1.00 30.80 11.78
C GLU A 74 -0.07 30.49 12.97
N LYS A 75 -0.52 30.86 14.17
CA LYS A 75 0.19 30.53 15.42
C LYS A 75 -0.20 29.14 15.89
N VAL A 76 0.68 28.18 15.67
CA VAL A 76 0.54 26.82 16.23
C VAL A 76 0.93 26.83 17.70
N ASP A 77 0.05 26.30 18.56
CA ASP A 77 0.39 26.02 19.96
C ASP A 77 1.46 24.92 20.01
N ALA A 78 2.70 25.33 20.29
CA ALA A 78 3.84 24.45 20.32
C ALA A 78 3.73 23.34 21.38
N ARG A 79 3.06 23.61 22.51
CA ARG A 79 2.90 22.61 23.58
C ARG A 79 1.88 21.55 23.16
N ALA A 80 0.72 22.00 22.66
CA ALA A 80 -0.33 21.09 22.18
C ALA A 80 0.16 20.26 20.99
N PHE A 81 0.86 20.89 20.04
CA PHE A 81 1.42 20.21 18.88
C PHE A 81 2.44 19.14 19.27
N LYS A 82 3.38 19.45 20.17
CA LYS A 82 4.36 18.47 20.66
C LYS A 82 3.68 17.33 21.42
N ALA A 83 2.62 17.59 22.19
CA ALA A 83 1.83 16.55 22.85
C ALA A 83 1.16 15.61 21.84
N LEU A 84 0.62 16.16 20.74
CA LEU A 84 0.03 15.38 19.66
C LEU A 84 1.08 14.49 18.97
N VAL A 85 2.27 15.01 18.67
CA VAL A 85 3.38 14.23 18.09
C VAL A 85 3.81 13.09 19.02
N LYS A 86 3.96 13.35 20.32
CA LYS A 86 4.28 12.31 21.32
C LYS A 86 3.21 11.22 21.38
N ALA A 87 1.94 11.61 21.33
CA ALA A 87 0.83 10.65 21.28
C ALA A 87 0.87 9.83 19.97
N ALA A 88 1.24 10.44 18.85
CA ALA A 88 1.42 9.76 17.57
C ALA A 88 2.54 8.71 17.62
N VAL A 89 3.68 9.06 18.20
CA VAL A 89 4.81 8.13 18.43
C VAL A 89 4.35 6.95 19.29
N ALA A 90 3.66 7.22 20.40
CA ALA A 90 3.15 6.17 21.28
C ALA A 90 2.17 5.20 20.56
N ARG A 91 1.45 5.66 19.52
CA ARG A 91 0.55 4.83 18.71
C ARG A 91 1.26 3.90 17.73
N ASN A 92 2.53 4.12 17.42
CA ASN A 92 3.31 3.19 16.61
C ASN A 92 3.69 1.93 17.41
N GLY A 93 3.58 1.98 18.74
CA GLY A 93 3.90 0.87 19.63
C GLY A 93 5.39 0.79 19.94
N PRO A 94 5.83 -0.24 20.69
CA PRO A 94 7.25 -0.47 20.92
C PRO A 94 7.96 -0.64 19.57
N PRO A 95 9.31 -0.54 19.54
CA PRO A 95 10.07 -0.99 18.40
C PRO A 95 9.49 -2.33 17.98
N ALA A 96 9.05 -2.43 16.72
CA ALA A 96 8.92 -3.74 16.10
C ALA A 96 10.22 -4.44 16.49
N ARG A 97 10.13 -5.53 17.28
CA ARG A 97 11.31 -6.26 17.76
C ARG A 97 12.26 -6.25 16.59
N LYS A 98 13.47 -5.70 16.75
CA LYS A 98 14.52 -5.89 15.75
C LYS A 98 14.37 -7.35 15.40
N ALA A 99 14.01 -7.65 14.15
CA ALA A 99 14.20 -9.00 13.69
C ALA A 99 15.67 -9.21 14.05
N GLY A 100 15.94 -10.08 15.01
CA GLY A 100 17.30 -10.54 15.21
C GLY A 100 17.80 -11.02 13.85
N PRO A 101 19.08 -11.32 13.68
CA PRO A 101 19.44 -12.19 12.57
C PRO A 101 18.43 -13.33 12.61
N ILE A 102 17.62 -13.48 11.55
CA ILE A 102 16.69 -14.60 11.46
C ILE A 102 17.67 -15.76 11.63
N GLN A 103 17.65 -16.44 12.78
CA GLN A 103 18.29 -17.72 12.87
C GLN A 103 17.54 -18.52 11.83
N ALA A 104 18.21 -18.67 10.68
CA ALA A 104 17.66 -19.34 9.54
C ALA A 104 17.15 -20.67 10.09
N ARG A 105 15.83 -20.86 10.06
CA ARG A 105 15.33 -22.22 9.99
C ARG A 105 16.00 -22.76 8.74
N GLN A 106 16.98 -23.64 8.93
CA GLN A 106 17.76 -24.21 7.85
C GLN A 106 16.77 -24.75 6.83
N GLY A 107 16.66 -24.08 5.67
CA GLY A 107 15.78 -24.49 4.58
C GLY A 107 15.05 -23.39 3.81
N GLU A 108 14.66 -22.25 4.40
CA GLU A 108 13.87 -21.24 3.66
C GLU A 108 14.74 -20.15 3.03
N LYS A 109 14.96 -20.26 1.72
CA LYS A 109 15.56 -19.22 0.89
C LYS A 109 14.72 -17.94 1.01
N VAL A 110 15.31 -16.87 1.55
CA VAL A 110 14.76 -15.51 1.44
C VAL A 110 14.59 -15.23 -0.05
N ALA A 111 13.35 -15.00 -0.49
CA ALA A 111 13.05 -14.75 -1.89
C ALA A 111 13.85 -13.53 -2.37
N VAL A 112 14.66 -13.73 -3.41
CA VAL A 112 15.45 -12.66 -4.04
C VAL A 112 14.48 -11.63 -4.65
N LEU A 113 14.78 -10.34 -4.54
CA LEU A 113 14.01 -9.30 -5.21
C LEU A 113 14.74 -8.87 -6.49
N LEU A 114 13.99 -8.74 -7.58
CA LEU A 114 14.47 -8.13 -8.81
C LEU A 114 14.66 -6.61 -8.64
N SER A 115 15.31 -5.98 -9.62
CA SER A 115 15.32 -4.53 -9.74
C SER A 115 13.89 -3.99 -9.75
N GLY A 116 13.64 -2.92 -9.00
CA GLY A 116 12.29 -2.39 -8.78
C GLY A 116 11.50 -3.05 -7.64
N GLY A 117 12.07 -4.03 -6.94
CA GLY A 117 11.51 -4.62 -5.72
C GLY A 117 10.52 -5.76 -5.96
N ASN A 118 10.44 -6.28 -7.19
CA ASN A 118 9.55 -7.38 -7.54
C ASN A 118 10.08 -8.73 -7.01
N PRO A 119 9.29 -9.54 -6.30
CA PRO A 119 9.72 -10.87 -5.88
C PRO A 119 10.15 -11.75 -7.06
N GLN A 120 11.32 -12.39 -6.92
CA GLN A 120 11.83 -13.37 -7.87
C GLN A 120 11.33 -14.75 -7.51
N ILE A 121 10.17 -15.12 -8.06
CA ILE A 121 9.57 -16.44 -7.89
C ILE A 121 9.58 -17.17 -9.24
N ALA A 122 10.01 -18.44 -9.22
CA ALA A 122 10.04 -19.28 -10.41
C ALA A 122 8.63 -19.52 -10.96
N LYS A 123 8.54 -19.73 -12.28
CA LYS A 123 7.27 -20.07 -12.93
C LYS A 123 6.74 -21.39 -12.36
N ALA A 124 5.51 -21.38 -11.85
CA ALA A 124 4.80 -22.55 -11.36
C ALA A 124 3.30 -22.28 -11.31
N ASP A 125 2.49 -23.33 -11.44
CA ASP A 125 1.04 -23.27 -11.31
C ASP A 125 0.61 -23.57 -9.87
N GLY A 126 -0.58 -23.10 -9.48
CA GLY A 126 -1.21 -23.36 -8.19
C GLY A 126 -1.08 -22.21 -7.18
N ASP A 127 -1.65 -22.42 -5.99
CA ASP A 127 -1.69 -21.43 -4.91
C ASP A 127 -0.32 -21.18 -4.29
N ALA A 128 0.45 -22.25 -4.06
CA ALA A 128 1.75 -22.18 -3.38
C ALA A 128 2.72 -21.13 -3.96
N PRO A 129 2.97 -21.06 -5.29
CA PRO A 129 3.87 -20.04 -5.83
C PRO A 129 3.31 -18.61 -5.70
N VAL A 130 1.99 -18.42 -5.74
CA VAL A 130 1.37 -17.10 -5.55
C VAL A 130 1.45 -16.65 -4.09
N LEU A 131 1.20 -17.55 -3.13
CA LEU A 131 1.38 -17.27 -1.71
C LEU A 131 2.85 -16.97 -1.38
N ALA A 132 3.80 -17.71 -1.95
CA ALA A 132 5.23 -17.42 -1.81
C ALA A 132 5.60 -16.05 -2.39
N TYR A 133 5.03 -15.69 -3.54
CA TYR A 133 5.19 -14.35 -4.11
C TYR A 133 4.66 -13.27 -3.17
N ILE A 134 3.44 -13.41 -2.66
CA ILE A 134 2.82 -12.43 -1.75
C ILE A 134 3.65 -12.30 -0.46
N ALA A 135 4.07 -13.42 0.13
CA ALA A 135 4.94 -13.44 1.30
C ALA A 135 6.27 -12.72 1.05
N ALA A 136 6.80 -12.77 -0.17
CA ALA A 136 8.02 -12.09 -0.56
C ALA A 136 7.84 -10.60 -0.91
N MET A 137 6.61 -10.10 -1.08
CA MET A 137 6.39 -8.68 -1.40
C MET A 137 6.90 -7.78 -0.26
N PRO A 138 7.58 -6.65 -0.58
CA PRO A 138 8.19 -5.79 0.43
C PRO A 138 7.21 -4.78 1.04
N GLY A 139 7.28 -4.62 2.36
CA GLY A 139 6.56 -3.58 3.11
C GLY A 139 5.04 -3.64 2.92
N TRP A 140 4.41 -2.47 2.76
CA TRP A 140 2.96 -2.33 2.57
C TRP A 140 2.42 -3.08 1.34
N LYS A 141 3.27 -3.39 0.36
CA LYS A 141 2.84 -4.11 -0.84
C LYS A 141 2.40 -5.54 -0.52
N ARG A 142 2.91 -6.14 0.56
CA ARG A 142 2.45 -7.46 1.04
C ARG A 142 1.00 -7.44 1.47
N ASP A 143 0.58 -6.38 2.16
CA ASP A 143 -0.82 -6.20 2.57
C ASP A 143 -1.72 -6.08 1.34
N ILE A 144 -1.32 -5.26 0.36
CA ILE A 144 -2.02 -5.16 -0.93
C ILE A 144 -2.10 -6.51 -1.65
N GLY A 145 -1.00 -7.26 -1.74
CA GLY A 145 -1.00 -8.59 -2.35
C GLY A 145 -1.95 -9.57 -1.65
N THR A 146 -1.98 -9.53 -0.31
CA THR A 146 -2.86 -10.37 0.52
C THR A 146 -4.33 -10.02 0.29
N ARG A 147 -4.67 -8.73 0.29
CA ARG A 147 -6.04 -8.24 0.06
C ARG A 147 -6.50 -8.51 -1.37
N LEU A 148 -5.63 -8.36 -2.37
CA LEU A 148 -5.93 -8.72 -3.76
C LEU A 148 -6.25 -10.21 -3.89
N ASP A 149 -5.41 -11.11 -3.36
CA ASP A 149 -5.65 -12.55 -3.42
C ASP A 149 -6.98 -12.92 -2.74
N ALA A 150 -7.23 -12.39 -1.54
CA ALA A 150 -8.47 -12.63 -0.81
C ALA A 150 -9.72 -12.15 -1.57
N LEU A 151 -9.68 -10.95 -2.16
CA LEU A 151 -10.77 -10.42 -2.99
C LEU A 151 -11.03 -11.29 -4.22
N ILE A 152 -9.97 -11.76 -4.87
CA ILE A 152 -10.08 -12.59 -6.08
C ILE A 152 -10.69 -13.95 -5.74
N VAL A 153 -10.15 -14.65 -4.73
CA VAL A 153 -10.65 -15.96 -4.30
C VAL A 153 -12.11 -15.87 -3.84
N ARG A 154 -12.45 -14.81 -3.08
CA ARG A 154 -13.83 -14.59 -2.61
C ARG A 154 -14.84 -14.43 -3.74
N HIS A 155 -14.45 -13.78 -4.84
CA HIS A 155 -15.36 -13.49 -5.96
C HIS A 155 -15.27 -14.50 -7.10
N VAL A 156 -14.24 -15.33 -7.12
CA VAL A 156 -14.03 -16.38 -8.12
C VAL A 156 -13.57 -17.66 -7.38
N PRO A 157 -14.50 -18.44 -6.80
CA PRO A 157 -14.17 -19.58 -5.91
C PRO A 157 -13.36 -20.71 -6.57
N HIS A 158 -13.32 -20.78 -7.90
CA HIS A 158 -12.55 -21.75 -8.68
C HIS A 158 -11.44 -21.10 -9.51
N VAL A 159 -10.89 -19.98 -9.02
CA VAL A 159 -9.80 -19.28 -9.70
C VAL A 159 -8.56 -20.15 -9.80
N ARG A 160 -8.01 -20.27 -11.01
CA ARG A 160 -6.67 -20.82 -11.23
C ARG A 160 -5.64 -19.75 -10.93
N LYS A 161 -4.58 -20.13 -10.23
CA LYS A 161 -3.45 -19.28 -9.91
C LYS A 161 -2.16 -19.82 -10.51
N ALA A 162 -1.24 -18.93 -10.84
CA ALA A 162 0.10 -19.28 -11.27
C ALA A 162 1.05 -18.10 -11.08
N VAL A 163 2.35 -18.37 -10.99
CA VAL A 163 3.39 -17.36 -11.24
C VAL A 163 3.92 -17.55 -12.65
N LYS A 164 3.88 -16.48 -13.46
CA LYS A 164 4.41 -16.47 -14.85
C LYS A 164 5.15 -15.15 -15.06
N TRP A 165 6.34 -15.21 -15.66
CA TRP A 165 7.23 -14.05 -15.82
C TRP A 165 7.34 -13.22 -14.52
N ASN A 166 7.59 -13.91 -13.41
CA ASN A 166 7.74 -13.33 -12.07
C ASN A 166 6.55 -12.46 -11.62
N SER A 167 5.33 -12.80 -12.04
CA SER A 167 4.11 -12.10 -11.65
C SER A 167 3.03 -13.13 -11.32
N PRO A 168 2.18 -12.89 -10.31
CA PRO A 168 0.97 -13.68 -10.10
C PRO A 168 -0.05 -13.47 -11.21
N PHE A 169 -0.64 -14.57 -11.68
CA PHE A 169 -1.69 -14.64 -12.68
C PHE A 169 -2.91 -15.35 -12.10
N TYR A 170 -4.10 -14.85 -12.44
CA TYR A 170 -5.39 -15.37 -12.01
C TYR A 170 -6.27 -15.62 -13.24
N GLY A 171 -6.89 -16.78 -13.30
CA GLY A 171 -7.62 -17.26 -14.47
C GLY A 171 -8.73 -18.24 -14.13
N ILE A 172 -9.41 -18.74 -15.15
CA ILE A 172 -10.42 -19.80 -15.02
C ILE A 172 -10.07 -20.91 -16.01
N GLU A 173 -10.22 -22.16 -15.58
CA GLU A 173 -9.99 -23.32 -16.44
C GLU A 173 -10.81 -23.23 -17.74
N GLY A 174 -10.16 -23.49 -18.89
CA GLY A 174 -10.80 -23.37 -20.21
C GLY A 174 -11.15 -21.95 -20.66
N ARG A 175 -10.88 -20.91 -19.84
CA ARG A 175 -11.22 -19.51 -20.15
C ARG A 175 -10.03 -18.56 -20.08
N GLY A 176 -8.82 -19.07 -19.86
CA GLY A 176 -7.59 -18.28 -19.84
C GLY A 176 -7.43 -17.42 -18.58
N TRP A 177 -6.44 -16.52 -18.63
CA TRP A 177 -6.07 -15.61 -17.54
C TRP A 177 -6.84 -14.30 -17.67
N PHE A 178 -7.45 -13.79 -16.60
CA PHE A 178 -8.20 -12.52 -16.65
C PHE A 178 -7.45 -11.36 -15.98
N LEU A 179 -6.54 -11.66 -15.05
CA LEU A 179 -5.77 -10.64 -14.31
C LEU A 179 -4.35 -11.12 -13.99
N SER A 180 -3.41 -10.18 -13.92
CA SER A 180 -2.13 -10.36 -13.24
C SER A 180 -1.79 -9.13 -12.39
N PHE A 181 -0.85 -9.27 -11.45
CA PHE A 181 -0.27 -8.09 -10.79
C PHE A 181 1.24 -8.18 -10.68
N HIS A 182 1.89 -7.01 -10.58
CA HIS A 182 3.35 -6.88 -10.52
C HIS A 182 3.77 -5.79 -9.55
N VAL A 183 4.85 -6.04 -8.81
CA VAL A 183 5.40 -5.06 -7.86
C VAL A 183 6.39 -4.14 -8.57
N TYR A 184 6.16 -2.84 -8.44
CA TYR A 184 7.11 -1.79 -8.82
C TYR A 184 7.57 -1.04 -7.57
N THR A 185 8.65 -0.27 -7.69
CA THR A 185 9.25 0.46 -6.56
C THR A 185 8.21 1.28 -5.77
N ARG A 186 7.27 1.92 -6.48
CA ARG A 186 6.32 2.89 -5.90
C ARG A 186 4.86 2.41 -5.84
N TYR A 187 4.50 1.33 -6.53
CA TYR A 187 3.12 0.86 -6.64
C TYR A 187 3.04 -0.64 -6.90
N VAL A 188 1.86 -1.23 -6.70
CA VAL A 188 1.51 -2.55 -7.22
C VAL A 188 0.62 -2.34 -8.45
N LYS A 189 1.06 -2.78 -9.62
CA LYS A 189 0.28 -2.68 -10.85
C LYS A 189 -0.64 -3.89 -10.96
N VAL A 190 -1.95 -3.67 -11.10
CA VAL A 190 -2.92 -4.73 -11.38
C VAL A 190 -3.39 -4.57 -12.81
N ALA A 191 -3.11 -5.56 -13.66
CA ALA A 191 -3.44 -5.57 -15.06
C ALA A 191 -4.59 -6.53 -15.35
N PHE A 192 -5.59 -6.05 -16.07
CA PHE A 192 -6.72 -6.83 -16.58
C PHE A 192 -6.55 -7.02 -18.10
N PHE A 193 -6.55 -8.27 -18.56
CA PHE A 193 -6.22 -8.57 -19.96
C PHE A 193 -7.31 -8.11 -20.95
N ARG A 194 -8.58 -8.09 -20.52
CA ARG A 194 -9.71 -7.48 -21.24
C ARG A 194 -10.16 -6.15 -20.63
N GLY A 195 -9.20 -5.36 -20.16
CA GLY A 195 -9.43 -4.14 -19.38
C GLY A 195 -10.33 -3.09 -20.05
N THR A 196 -10.29 -2.93 -21.38
CA THR A 196 -11.17 -2.00 -22.13
C THR A 196 -12.65 -2.35 -22.05
N SER A 197 -12.98 -3.61 -21.76
CA SER A 197 -14.36 -4.10 -21.62
C SER A 197 -14.92 -3.90 -20.22
N LEU A 198 -14.09 -3.49 -19.25
CA LEU A 198 -14.54 -3.26 -17.87
C LEU A 198 -15.23 -1.91 -17.73
N ARG A 199 -16.10 -1.80 -16.73
CA ARG A 199 -16.85 -0.57 -16.39
C ARG A 199 -16.71 -0.26 -14.89
N PRO A 200 -16.21 0.94 -14.52
CA PRO A 200 -15.50 1.89 -15.40
C PRO A 200 -14.23 1.24 -15.98
N VAL A 201 -13.68 1.80 -17.04
CA VAL A 201 -12.42 1.30 -17.62
C VAL A 201 -11.27 1.65 -16.67
N PRO A 202 -10.38 0.71 -16.28
CA PRO A 202 -9.19 1.05 -15.49
C PRO A 202 -8.34 2.09 -16.24
N PRO A 203 -7.77 3.09 -15.53
CA PRO A 203 -7.27 4.30 -16.16
C PRO A 203 -5.98 4.10 -16.97
N GLY A 204 -5.13 3.14 -16.58
CA GLY A 204 -3.86 2.87 -17.25
C GLY A 204 -4.04 1.99 -18.48
N GLY A 205 -3.34 2.31 -19.58
CA GLY A 205 -3.41 1.50 -20.80
C GLY A 205 -2.77 2.16 -22.01
N THR A 206 -1.92 1.42 -22.73
CA THR A 206 -1.40 1.83 -24.06
C THR A 206 -1.67 0.79 -25.15
N GLY A 207 -2.18 -0.40 -24.79
CA GLY A 207 -2.50 -1.49 -25.73
C GLY A 207 -3.98 -1.53 -26.16
N LYS A 208 -4.30 -2.46 -27.07
CA LYS A 208 -5.65 -2.63 -27.62
C LYS A 208 -6.69 -3.07 -26.59
N GLU A 209 -6.33 -3.94 -25.66
CA GLU A 209 -7.29 -4.57 -24.74
C GLU A 209 -6.93 -4.41 -23.26
N ALA A 210 -5.66 -4.62 -22.92
CA ALA A 210 -5.24 -4.59 -21.54
C ALA A 210 -5.36 -3.18 -20.93
N ARG A 211 -5.88 -3.11 -19.71
CA ARG A 211 -5.86 -1.91 -18.86
C ARG A 211 -5.33 -2.28 -17.49
N TRP A 212 -4.75 -1.31 -16.80
CA TRP A 212 -4.24 -1.51 -15.45
C TRP A 212 -4.59 -0.35 -14.54
N ILE A 213 -4.43 -0.61 -13.24
CA ILE A 213 -4.40 0.40 -12.19
C ILE A 213 -3.08 0.25 -11.43
N ASP A 214 -2.49 1.37 -11.05
CA ASP A 214 -1.30 1.43 -10.21
C ASP A 214 -1.77 1.74 -8.78
N ILE A 215 -1.67 0.76 -7.88
CA ILE A 215 -2.12 0.87 -6.50
C ILE A 215 -0.96 1.37 -5.65
N HIS A 216 -1.14 2.54 -5.05
CA HIS A 216 -0.21 3.11 -4.08
C HIS A 216 -0.56 2.69 -2.64
N GLU A 217 0.27 3.08 -1.68
CA GLU A 217 0.06 2.78 -0.26
C GLU A 217 -1.30 3.35 0.20
N ASP A 218 -2.17 2.48 0.71
CA ASP A 218 -3.55 2.77 1.13
C ASP A 218 -4.55 3.21 0.04
N ASP A 219 -4.22 2.99 -1.24
CA ASP A 219 -5.05 3.40 -2.39
C ASP A 219 -5.92 2.26 -2.96
N LEU A 220 -6.06 1.15 -2.23
CA LEU A 220 -6.89 0.03 -2.68
C LEU A 220 -8.37 0.28 -2.36
N ASP A 221 -9.12 0.74 -3.36
CA ASP A 221 -10.59 0.67 -3.38
C ASP A 221 -11.03 -0.78 -3.63
N GLU A 222 -11.35 -1.50 -2.53
CA GLU A 222 -11.77 -2.90 -2.60
C GLU A 222 -13.09 -3.11 -3.34
N ALA A 223 -14.02 -2.16 -3.24
CA ALA A 223 -15.32 -2.27 -3.89
C ALA A 223 -15.17 -2.17 -5.42
N ARG A 224 -14.35 -1.20 -5.88
CA ARG A 224 -14.00 -1.07 -7.30
C ARG A 224 -13.22 -2.28 -7.80
N MET A 225 -12.23 -2.74 -7.04
CA MET A 225 -11.43 -3.91 -7.41
C MET A 225 -12.29 -5.17 -7.53
N ALA A 226 -13.18 -5.41 -6.56
CA ALA A 226 -14.14 -6.52 -6.60
C ALA A 226 -15.05 -6.46 -7.83
N ALA A 227 -15.54 -5.27 -8.18
CA ALA A 227 -16.37 -5.08 -9.37
C ALA A 227 -15.60 -5.41 -10.67
N TRP A 228 -14.34 -5.01 -10.77
CA TRP A 228 -13.49 -5.34 -11.92
C TRP A 228 -13.13 -6.83 -11.98
N VAL A 229 -12.81 -7.47 -10.86
CA VAL A 229 -12.54 -8.91 -10.80
C VAL A 229 -13.73 -9.71 -11.31
N LYS A 230 -14.95 -9.41 -10.85
CA LYS A 230 -16.17 -10.08 -11.30
C LYS A 230 -16.39 -9.93 -12.80
N GLN A 231 -16.24 -8.71 -13.33
CA GLN A 231 -16.38 -8.43 -14.75
C GLN A 231 -15.30 -9.15 -15.58
N ALA A 232 -14.05 -9.10 -15.16
CA ALA A 232 -12.94 -9.74 -15.87
C ALA A 232 -13.08 -11.26 -15.91
N ALA A 233 -13.51 -11.87 -14.80
CA ALA A 233 -13.81 -13.31 -14.71
C ALA A 233 -14.98 -13.74 -15.61
N ALA A 234 -15.87 -12.81 -15.98
CA ALA A 234 -16.99 -13.07 -16.89
C ALA A 234 -16.59 -13.00 -18.38
N LEU A 235 -15.39 -12.55 -18.73
CA LEU A 235 -14.91 -12.42 -20.10
C LEU A 235 -13.98 -13.57 -20.51
N PRO A 236 -13.73 -13.79 -21.81
CA PRO A 236 -12.63 -14.64 -22.27
C PRO A 236 -11.28 -14.03 -21.89
N GLY A 237 -10.50 -14.76 -21.10
CA GLY A 237 -9.18 -14.37 -20.66
C GLY A 237 -8.12 -14.51 -21.75
N TRP A 238 -6.91 -14.09 -21.44
CA TRP A 238 -5.77 -14.27 -22.31
C TRP A 238 -5.31 -15.74 -22.31
N GLY A 239 -5.04 -16.26 -23.51
CA GLY A 239 -4.67 -17.67 -23.72
C GLY A 239 -5.85 -18.65 -23.66
N SER A 240 -7.09 -18.14 -23.69
CA SER A 240 -8.29 -18.92 -23.99
C SER A 240 -8.42 -19.21 -25.47
#